data_AF-A0A9C9TJA9-F1
#
_entry.id   AF-A0A9C9TJA9-F1
#
_cell.length_a   1.000
_cell.length_b   1.000
_cell.length_c   1.000
_cell.angle_alpha   90.00
_cell.angle_beta   90.00
_cell.angle_gamma   90.00
#
_symmetry.space_group_name_H-M   'P 1'
#
loop_
_entity.id
_entity.type
_entity.pdbx_description
1 polymer ?
#
loop_
_entity_poly.entity_id
_entity_poly.type
_entity_poly.pdbx_seq_one_letter_code
_entity_poly.pdbx_strand_id
1 'polypeptide(L)'
;MSTNAHHRMGGAALVAGSLVLLSHLAVLPATAQDGAAPRDIPEGFVLPGPPPVNAPEAGEAKPSSPAETPANPMTFARTPEKGTTDWPCIQRRVDTISPAQIWNGPDVADAANVERTDAMRALVDRVVARRLPLDEAATMVKDFVGELPEAEREATATAIVADILDRLNRERGEVMVGIERYGAKQKALAQRLREQSSEFARLRQQPDTSPTEIEEARQALLWDTRIFDERRQSLTYVCEVPVLIEQRAFGLGRAIASAL
;
A
#
# COMPACT_ATOMS: atom_id res chain seq x y z
N MET A 1 -59.90 16.17 -46.50
CA MET A 1 -59.03 16.83 -47.51
C MET A 1 -57.64 16.28 -47.27
N SER A 2 -57.25 15.17 -47.93
CA SER A 2 -56.58 15.13 -49.26
C SER A 2 -55.28 15.94 -49.22
N THR A 3 -54.05 15.45 -49.47
CA THR A 3 -53.49 14.45 -50.42
C THR A 3 -52.00 14.28 -50.02
N ASN A 4 -51.39 13.09 -49.84
CA ASN A 4 -50.86 12.10 -50.80
C ASN A 4 -49.72 12.56 -51.74
N ALA A 5 -48.52 11.95 -51.61
CA ALA A 5 -47.57 11.51 -52.67
C ALA A 5 -46.19 11.16 -52.04
N HIS A 6 -45.81 9.89 -51.87
CA HIS A 6 -45.21 8.94 -52.83
C HIS A 6 -43.78 9.24 -53.32
N HIS A 7 -42.83 8.44 -52.84
CA HIS A 7 -41.76 7.90 -53.68
C HIS A 7 -41.52 6.39 -53.43
N ARG A 8 -41.81 5.61 -54.48
CA ARG A 8 -41.32 4.25 -54.83
C ARG A 8 -39.87 4.39 -55.36
N MET A 9 -39.03 3.39 -55.63
CA MET A 9 -38.94 1.92 -55.54
C MET A 9 -37.45 1.56 -55.81
N GLY A 10 -37.03 0.35 -55.43
CA GLY A 10 -35.81 -0.33 -55.91
C GLY A 10 -35.16 -1.11 -54.77
N GLY A 11 -35.19 -2.44 -54.67
CA GLY A 11 -35.39 -3.49 -55.66
C GLY A 11 -34.04 -4.13 -56.01
N ALA A 12 -33.95 -5.46 -55.86
CA ALA A 12 -32.83 -6.38 -56.16
C ALA A 12 -31.80 -6.57 -55.02
N ALA A 13 -31.33 -7.78 -54.69
CA ALA A 13 -31.70 -9.14 -55.07
C ALA A 13 -31.10 -10.08 -54.01
N LEU A 14 -31.84 -11.16 -53.69
CA LEU A 14 -31.28 -12.31 -53.00
C LEU A 14 -30.23 -12.98 -53.90
N VAL A 15 -29.06 -13.29 -53.35
CA VAL A 15 -28.18 -14.33 -53.90
C VAL A 15 -28.04 -15.42 -52.84
N ALA A 16 -28.77 -16.51 -53.06
CA ALA A 16 -28.56 -17.78 -52.40
C ALA A 16 -27.28 -18.41 -52.97
N GLY A 17 -26.26 -18.54 -52.13
CA GLY A 17 -25.04 -19.29 -52.42
C GLY A 17 -24.90 -20.44 -51.45
N SER A 18 -25.35 -21.62 -51.85
CA SER A 18 -25.07 -22.88 -51.17
C SER A 18 -23.58 -23.20 -51.30
N LEU A 19 -22.82 -23.11 -50.20
CA LEU A 19 -21.52 -23.76 -50.09
C LEU A 19 -21.65 -24.98 -49.17
N VAL A 20 -21.55 -26.14 -49.81
CA VAL A 20 -21.32 -27.44 -49.18
C VAL A 20 -19.92 -27.40 -48.56
N LEU A 21 -19.81 -27.26 -47.23
CA LEU A 21 -18.56 -27.52 -46.53
C LEU A 21 -18.47 -29.02 -46.23
N LEU A 22 -17.60 -29.70 -46.97
CA LEU A 22 -17.18 -31.07 -46.69
C LEU A 22 -16.56 -31.15 -45.30
N SER A 23 -17.01 -32.15 -44.56
CA SER A 23 -16.45 -32.62 -43.30
C SER A 23 -15.06 -33.21 -43.52
N HIS A 24 -14.01 -32.54 -43.05
CA HIS A 24 -12.72 -33.16 -42.78
C HIS A 24 -12.43 -33.09 -41.27
N LEU A 25 -12.67 -34.22 -40.61
CA LEU A 25 -12.09 -34.53 -39.31
C LEU A 25 -10.58 -34.69 -39.48
N ALA A 26 -9.83 -33.60 -39.26
CA ALA A 26 -8.39 -33.68 -39.03
C ALA A 26 -8.17 -33.94 -37.53
N VAL A 27 -7.74 -35.16 -37.20
CA VAL A 27 -7.17 -35.48 -35.89
C VAL A 27 -5.84 -34.71 -35.79
N LEU A 28 -5.79 -33.69 -34.94
CA LEU A 28 -4.55 -33.02 -34.58
C LEU A 28 -3.76 -33.93 -33.62
N PRO A 29 -2.49 -34.27 -33.91
CA PRO A 29 -1.64 -34.87 -32.90
C PRO A 29 -1.34 -33.81 -31.83
N ALA A 30 -1.48 -34.19 -30.57
CA ALA A 30 -1.01 -33.40 -29.45
C ALA A 30 0.52 -33.25 -29.56
N THR A 31 1.01 -32.07 -29.94
CA THR A 31 2.41 -31.71 -29.74
C THR A 31 2.59 -31.39 -28.27
N ALA A 32 3.34 -32.24 -27.57
CA ALA A 32 3.88 -31.92 -26.25
C ALA A 32 4.58 -30.57 -26.30
N GLN A 33 4.39 -29.74 -25.29
CA GLN A 33 5.18 -28.51 -25.10
C GLN A 33 6.66 -28.91 -25.01
N ASP A 34 7.41 -28.57 -26.05
CA ASP A 34 8.86 -28.60 -26.01
C ASP A 34 9.34 -27.73 -24.84
N GLY A 35 10.30 -28.29 -24.11
CA GLY A 35 10.74 -27.86 -22.80
C GLY A 35 11.09 -26.37 -22.71
N ALA A 36 11.01 -25.86 -21.49
CA ALA A 36 11.59 -24.59 -21.11
C ALA A 36 13.07 -24.56 -21.54
N ALA A 37 13.35 -23.89 -22.66
CA ALA A 37 14.70 -23.56 -23.04
C ALA A 37 15.31 -22.65 -21.96
N PRO A 38 16.55 -22.93 -21.48
CA PRO A 38 17.22 -22.06 -20.54
C PRO A 38 17.33 -20.65 -21.14
N ARG A 39 16.88 -19.64 -20.39
CA ARG A 39 17.09 -18.25 -20.78
C ARG A 39 18.57 -17.92 -20.57
N ASP A 40 19.20 -17.33 -21.57
CA ASP A 40 20.59 -16.90 -21.48
C ASP A 40 20.79 -15.93 -20.30
N ILE A 41 21.83 -16.19 -19.53
CA ILE A 41 22.22 -15.36 -18.38
C ILE A 41 22.87 -14.07 -18.92
N PRO A 42 22.40 -12.87 -18.53
CA PRO A 42 22.99 -11.62 -19.00
C PRO A 42 24.46 -11.47 -18.57
N GLU A 43 25.29 -10.90 -19.44
CA GLU A 43 26.69 -10.62 -19.12
C GLU A 43 26.79 -9.75 -17.85
N GLY A 44 27.64 -10.17 -16.90
CA GLY A 44 27.84 -9.51 -15.61
C GLY A 44 27.13 -10.16 -14.42
N PHE A 45 26.32 -11.21 -14.63
CA PHE A 45 25.75 -12.00 -13.54
C PHE A 45 26.78 -12.97 -12.95
N VAL A 46 27.30 -12.66 -11.76
CA VAL A 46 28.23 -13.53 -11.02
C VAL A 46 27.41 -14.58 -10.25
N LEU A 47 27.50 -15.84 -10.67
CA LEU A 47 27.01 -16.96 -9.87
C LEU A 47 27.90 -17.12 -8.63
N PRO A 48 27.33 -17.25 -7.42
CA PRO A 48 28.13 -17.55 -6.23
C PRO A 48 28.86 -18.89 -6.46
N GLY A 49 30.19 -18.85 -6.37
CA GLY A 49 31.03 -20.02 -6.55
C GLY A 49 30.73 -21.09 -5.48
N PRO A 50 31.10 -22.36 -5.75
CA PRO A 50 31.00 -23.40 -4.74
C PRO A 50 31.79 -23.02 -3.48
N PRO A 51 31.33 -23.44 -2.29
CA PRO A 51 32.05 -23.18 -1.05
C PRO A 51 33.49 -23.70 -1.15
N PRO A 52 34.47 -23.01 -0.54
CA PRO A 52 35.87 -23.42 -0.61
C PRO A 52 36.03 -24.81 0.00
N VAL A 53 36.58 -25.74 -0.80
CA VAL A 53 36.84 -27.15 -0.42
C VAL A 53 37.96 -27.34 0.61
N ASN A 54 38.47 -26.24 1.17
CA ASN A 54 39.52 -26.23 2.19
C ASN A 54 39.03 -25.76 3.56
N ALA A 55 37.72 -25.80 3.82
CA ALA A 55 37.22 -25.65 5.19
C ALA A 55 37.74 -26.83 6.03
N PRO A 56 38.54 -26.62 7.08
CA PRO A 56 38.99 -27.72 7.93
C PRO A 56 37.78 -28.35 8.60
N GLU A 57 37.75 -29.69 8.60
CA GLU A 57 36.74 -30.47 9.32
C GLU A 57 36.68 -30.02 10.77
N ALA A 58 35.47 -29.84 11.30
CA ALA A 58 35.24 -29.42 12.69
C ALA A 58 35.73 -30.52 13.65
N GLY A 59 37.02 -30.47 13.95
CA GLY A 59 37.64 -31.24 15.01
C GLY A 59 37.19 -30.69 16.37
N GLU A 60 36.71 -31.60 17.20
CA GLU A 60 36.25 -31.39 18.57
C GLU A 60 37.34 -30.72 19.42
N ALA A 61 37.22 -29.41 19.62
CA ALA A 61 38.15 -28.62 20.42
C ALA A 61 37.78 -28.68 21.91
N LYS A 62 38.72 -29.14 22.74
CA LYS A 62 38.65 -29.13 24.21
C LYS A 62 38.53 -27.70 24.78
N PRO A 63 37.91 -27.53 25.96
CA PRO A 63 37.52 -26.22 26.47
C PRO A 63 38.73 -25.43 26.97
N SER A 64 38.89 -24.22 26.47
CA SER A 64 39.65 -23.15 27.11
C SER A 64 38.67 -22.09 27.62
N SER A 65 38.96 -21.56 28.80
CA SER A 65 38.12 -20.64 29.60
C SER A 65 37.88 -19.26 28.94
N PRO A 66 36.92 -18.47 29.45
CA PRO A 66 35.95 -17.75 28.63
C PRO A 66 36.51 -16.45 28.06
N ALA A 67 36.72 -16.42 26.75
CA ALA A 67 36.72 -15.18 26.00
C ALA A 67 35.26 -14.84 25.66
N GLU A 68 34.83 -13.66 26.11
CA GLU A 68 33.56 -13.01 25.86
C GLU A 68 33.09 -13.23 24.42
N THR A 69 32.05 -14.05 24.25
CA THR A 69 31.36 -14.21 22.96
C THR A 69 30.92 -12.82 22.50
N PRO A 70 31.28 -12.36 21.29
CA PRO A 70 30.75 -11.10 20.78
C PRO A 70 29.22 -11.24 20.76
N ALA A 71 28.55 -10.37 21.51
CA ALA A 71 27.12 -10.36 21.66
C ALA A 71 26.48 -10.46 20.27
N ASN A 72 25.61 -11.46 20.08
CA ASN A 72 24.88 -11.62 18.84
C ASN A 72 24.20 -10.27 18.54
N PRO A 73 24.47 -9.60 17.40
CA PRO A 73 23.91 -8.28 17.10
C PRO A 73 22.37 -8.29 17.05
N MET A 74 21.75 -9.47 17.00
CA MET A 74 20.31 -9.69 17.07
C MET A 74 19.76 -9.75 18.49
N THR A 75 20.58 -9.56 19.55
CA THR A 75 20.10 -9.62 20.96
C THR A 75 19.11 -8.50 21.29
N PHE A 76 19.15 -7.38 20.54
CA PHE A 76 18.17 -6.30 20.64
C PHE A 76 16.90 -6.52 19.79
N ALA A 77 16.90 -7.54 18.91
CA ALA A 77 15.77 -7.82 18.03
C ALA A 77 14.68 -8.53 18.83
N ARG A 78 13.63 -7.78 19.18
CA ARG A 78 12.40 -8.37 19.76
C ARG A 78 11.67 -9.14 18.67
N THR A 79 11.19 -10.35 19.00
CA THR A 79 10.27 -11.10 18.13
C THR A 79 9.12 -10.19 17.71
N PRO A 80 8.81 -10.08 16.41
CA PRO A 80 7.72 -9.23 15.98
C PRO A 80 6.45 -9.70 16.67
N GLU A 81 5.76 -8.78 17.33
CA GLU A 81 4.38 -9.02 17.74
C GLU A 81 3.61 -9.48 16.51
N LYS A 82 2.83 -10.56 16.65
CA LYS A 82 1.81 -10.90 15.66
C LYS A 82 0.96 -9.64 15.53
N GLY A 83 1.09 -8.94 14.41
CA GLY A 83 0.29 -7.75 14.14
C GLY A 83 -1.17 -8.07 14.41
N THR A 84 -1.94 -7.10 14.89
CA THR A 84 -3.40 -7.16 14.81
C THR A 84 -3.70 -7.58 13.38
N THR A 85 -4.26 -8.79 13.22
CA THR A 85 -4.18 -9.50 11.94
C THR A 85 -4.77 -8.66 10.80
N ASP A 86 -5.63 -7.69 11.12
CA ASP A 86 -6.41 -6.86 10.21
C ASP A 86 -5.66 -5.70 9.56
N TRP A 87 -4.41 -5.44 9.93
CA TRP A 87 -3.57 -4.47 9.22
C TRP A 87 -3.26 -4.94 7.78
N PRO A 88 -3.74 -4.23 6.73
CA PRO A 88 -3.66 -4.71 5.35
C PRO A 88 -2.43 -4.22 4.57
N CYS A 89 -1.66 -3.27 5.11
CA CYS A 89 -0.54 -2.65 4.39
C CYS A 89 0.75 -3.48 4.50
N ILE A 90 1.60 -3.40 3.48
CA ILE A 90 2.92 -4.07 3.44
C ILE A 90 3.84 -3.53 4.54
N GLN A 91 3.80 -2.21 4.77
CA GLN A 91 4.56 -1.57 5.85
C GLN A 91 4.00 -1.96 7.21
N ARG A 92 4.87 -2.19 8.20
CA ARG A 92 4.46 -2.48 9.57
C ARG A 92 3.68 -1.28 10.14
N ARG A 93 2.64 -1.59 10.92
CA ARG A 93 1.94 -0.58 11.73
C ARG A 93 2.89 0.03 12.75
N VAL A 94 3.19 1.32 12.59
CA VAL A 94 3.93 2.15 13.54
C VAL A 94 3.05 3.34 13.88
N ASP A 95 2.70 3.45 15.16
CA ASP A 95 1.65 4.34 15.64
C ASP A 95 2.02 5.82 15.57
N THR A 96 3.24 6.13 16.01
CA THR A 96 3.72 7.49 16.13
C THR A 96 5.02 7.68 15.38
N ILE A 97 5.16 8.87 14.80
CA ILE A 97 6.43 9.42 14.35
C ILE A 97 7.14 9.94 15.60
N SER A 98 8.36 9.49 15.83
CA SER A 98 9.19 9.94 16.94
C SER A 98 9.83 11.30 16.60
N PRO A 99 9.98 12.22 17.58
CA PRO A 99 10.68 13.48 17.37
C PRO A 99 12.09 13.27 16.79
N ALA A 100 12.81 12.26 17.27
CA ALA A 100 14.17 11.94 16.83
C ALA A 100 14.27 11.54 15.35
N GLN A 101 13.16 11.23 14.69
CA GLN A 101 13.15 10.92 13.24
C GLN A 101 13.13 12.18 12.37
N ILE A 102 12.66 13.31 12.91
CA ILE A 102 12.38 14.53 12.12
C ILE A 102 13.10 15.77 12.65
N TRP A 103 13.65 15.73 13.86
CA TRP A 103 14.18 16.88 14.57
C TRP A 103 15.53 16.58 15.20
N ASN A 104 16.49 17.48 14.99
CA ASN A 104 17.85 17.42 15.55
C ASN A 104 18.16 18.57 16.51
N GLY A 105 17.18 19.39 16.88
CA GLY A 105 17.33 20.45 17.87
C GLY A 105 17.09 19.95 19.31
N PRO A 106 16.79 20.86 20.25
CA PRO A 106 16.46 20.51 21.63
C PRO A 106 15.32 19.51 21.77
N ASP A 107 15.18 18.93 22.96
CA ASP A 107 14.09 18.03 23.26
C ASP A 107 12.75 18.75 23.07
N VAL A 108 11.84 18.15 22.31
CA VAL A 108 10.49 18.69 22.10
C VAL A 108 9.70 18.77 23.42
N ALA A 109 10.11 18.05 24.47
CA ALA A 109 9.55 18.19 25.80
C ALA A 109 9.78 19.61 26.39
N ASP A 110 10.87 20.27 26.02
CA ASP A 110 11.20 21.62 26.49
C ASP A 110 10.24 22.68 25.92
N ALA A 111 9.52 22.35 24.84
CA ALA A 111 8.50 23.19 24.24
C ALA A 111 7.37 23.57 25.22
N ALA A 112 7.12 22.78 26.27
CA ALA A 112 6.09 23.07 27.26
C ALA A 112 6.27 24.46 27.94
N ASN A 113 7.49 24.97 27.97
CA ASN A 113 7.82 26.24 28.60
C ASN A 113 7.66 27.47 27.67
N VAL A 114 7.32 27.25 26.41
CA VAL A 114 7.16 28.31 25.40
C VAL A 114 5.68 28.63 25.22
N GLU A 115 5.30 29.89 25.43
CA GLU A 115 3.94 30.35 25.15
C GLU A 115 3.66 30.32 23.64
N ARG A 116 2.54 29.70 23.24
CA ARG A 116 2.13 29.68 21.83
C ARG A 116 1.45 30.99 21.50
N THR A 117 2.01 31.74 20.55
CA THR A 117 1.34 32.92 19.99
C THR A 117 0.28 32.52 18.98
N ASP A 118 -0.62 33.44 18.64
CA ASP A 118 -1.61 33.22 17.56
C ASP A 118 -0.93 33.00 16.20
N ALA A 119 0.19 33.67 15.96
CA ALA A 119 0.95 33.51 14.73
C ALA A 119 1.55 32.10 14.61
N MET A 120 2.08 31.54 15.71
CA MET A 120 2.58 30.16 15.74
C MET A 120 1.45 29.16 15.45
N ARG A 121 0.31 29.30 16.12
CA ARG A 121 -0.87 28.43 15.88
C ARG A 121 -1.33 28.48 14.43
N ALA A 122 -1.46 29.69 13.88
CA ALA A 122 -1.90 29.90 12.50
C ALA A 122 -0.88 29.34 11.48
N LEU A 123 0.42 29.45 11.76
CA LEU A 123 1.46 28.83 10.95
C LEU A 123 1.32 27.30 10.97
N VAL A 124 1.27 26.68 12.16
CA VAL A 124 1.14 25.23 12.32
C VAL A 124 -0.09 24.71 11.59
N ASP A 125 -1.27 25.31 11.80
CA ASP A 125 -2.52 24.90 11.13
C ASP A 125 -2.41 24.98 9.60
N ARG A 126 -1.63 25.92 9.07
CA ARG A 126 -1.43 26.08 7.62
C ARG A 126 -0.45 25.05 7.06
N VAL A 127 0.71 24.88 7.69
CA VAL A 127 1.82 24.08 7.15
C VAL A 127 1.57 22.57 7.22
N VAL A 128 0.76 22.13 8.18
CA VAL A 128 0.33 20.72 8.28
C VAL A 128 -0.74 20.36 7.24
N ALA A 129 -1.41 21.34 6.63
CA ALA A 129 -2.49 21.08 5.69
C ALA A 129 -1.97 20.36 4.43
N ARG A 130 -2.50 19.16 4.16
CA ARG A 130 -2.07 18.32 3.01
C ARG A 130 -2.17 19.00 1.65
N ARG A 131 -3.17 19.87 1.48
CA ARG A 131 -3.45 20.58 0.22
C ARG A 131 -2.39 21.62 -0.15
N LEU A 132 -1.62 22.07 0.83
CA LEU A 132 -0.54 23.02 0.63
C LEU A 132 0.71 22.26 0.18
N PRO A 133 1.33 22.58 -0.96
CA PRO A 133 2.58 21.93 -1.38
C PRO A 133 3.65 21.92 -0.28
N LEU A 134 4.40 20.83 -0.17
CA LEU A 134 5.36 20.66 0.93
C LEU A 134 6.51 21.67 0.85
N ASP A 135 6.95 22.02 -0.36
CA ASP A 135 7.95 23.06 -0.62
C ASP A 135 7.46 24.44 -0.15
N GLU A 136 6.22 24.81 -0.48
CA GLU A 136 5.62 26.07 0.00
C GLU A 136 5.49 26.08 1.54
N ALA A 137 5.05 24.97 2.13
CA ALA A 137 4.96 24.82 3.58
C ALA A 137 6.33 24.93 4.27
N ALA A 138 7.37 24.32 3.67
CA ALA A 138 8.75 24.37 4.14
C ALA A 138 9.32 25.79 4.09
N THR A 139 9.05 26.54 3.01
CA THR A 139 9.45 27.95 2.91
C THR A 139 8.79 28.78 4.01
N MET A 140 7.48 28.63 4.23
CA MET A 140 6.78 29.41 5.27
C MET A 140 7.33 29.18 6.68
N VAL A 141 7.63 27.92 7.07
CA VAL A 141 8.22 27.67 8.39
C VAL A 141 9.65 28.20 8.49
N LYS A 142 10.43 28.11 7.41
CA LYS A 142 11.80 28.63 7.36
C LYS A 142 11.82 30.15 7.52
N ASP A 143 10.96 30.85 6.77
CA ASP A 143 10.87 32.30 6.80
C ASP A 143 10.41 32.77 8.20
N PHE A 144 9.36 32.15 8.74
CA PHE A 144 8.87 32.46 10.08
C PHE A 144 9.97 32.32 11.14
N VAL A 145 10.73 31.22 11.12
CA VAL A 145 11.80 30.96 12.10
C VAL A 145 13.00 31.91 11.87
N GLY A 146 13.35 32.19 10.61
CA GLY A 146 14.46 33.08 10.27
C GLY A 146 14.23 34.54 10.66
N GLU A 147 12.98 34.99 10.70
CA GLU A 147 12.60 36.34 11.14
C GLU A 147 12.63 36.52 12.67
N LEU A 148 12.71 35.44 13.44
CA LEU A 148 12.76 35.51 14.90
C LEU A 148 14.09 36.08 15.41
N PRO A 149 14.06 36.83 16.53
CA PRO A 149 15.26 37.20 17.27
C PRO A 149 16.10 35.96 17.61
N GLU A 150 17.42 36.06 17.45
CA GLU A 150 18.35 34.95 17.67
C GLU A 150 18.16 34.29 19.05
N ALA A 151 17.94 35.09 20.09
CA ALA A 151 17.74 34.60 21.46
C ALA A 151 16.46 33.77 21.67
N GLU A 152 15.44 33.93 20.82
CA GLU A 152 14.13 33.26 20.94
C GLU A 152 13.95 32.15 19.90
N ARG A 153 14.80 32.13 18.87
CA ARG A 153 14.64 31.31 17.67
C ARG A 153 14.58 29.81 17.97
N GLU A 154 15.54 29.29 18.73
CA GLU A 154 15.65 27.86 19.01
C GLU A 154 14.48 27.33 19.85
N ALA A 155 14.10 28.06 20.90
CA ALA A 155 12.97 27.71 21.76
C ALA A 155 11.64 27.73 20.98
N THR A 156 11.43 28.77 20.17
CA THR A 156 10.23 28.91 19.33
C THR A 156 10.16 27.84 18.24
N ALA A 157 11.29 27.56 17.58
CA ALA A 157 11.38 26.51 16.57
C ALA A 157 11.06 25.13 17.16
N THR A 158 11.61 24.82 18.34
CA THR A 158 11.31 23.58 19.07
C THR A 158 9.82 23.46 19.40
N ALA A 159 9.18 24.57 19.81
CA ALA A 159 7.75 24.60 20.07
C ALA A 159 6.90 24.38 18.81
N ILE A 160 7.28 24.96 17.67
CA ILE A 160 6.59 24.74 16.39
C ILE A 160 6.73 23.28 15.95
N VAL A 161 7.91 22.68 16.09
CA VAL A 161 8.14 21.27 15.76
C VAL A 161 7.29 20.35 16.65
N ALA A 162 7.24 20.61 17.95
CA ALA A 162 6.41 19.86 18.88
C ALA A 162 4.93 19.91 18.44
N ASP A 163 4.40 21.10 18.16
CA ASP A 163 3.00 21.29 17.77
C ASP A 163 2.68 20.66 16.39
N ILE A 164 3.61 20.72 15.42
CA ILE A 164 3.51 20.03 14.12
C ILE A 164 3.47 18.52 14.31
N LEU A 165 4.42 17.98 15.07
CA LEU A 165 4.53 16.54 15.30
C LEU A 165 3.27 16.01 15.99
N ASP A 166 2.79 16.72 17.00
CA ASP A 166 1.55 16.42 17.70
C ASP A 166 0.34 16.39 16.75
N ARG A 167 0.21 17.38 15.88
CA ARG A 167 -0.90 17.44 14.92
C ARG A 167 -0.85 16.31 13.90
N LEU A 168 0.32 16.06 13.33
CA LEU A 168 0.51 15.00 12.33
C LEU A 168 0.42 13.60 12.95
N ASN A 169 0.85 13.40 14.19
CA ASN A 169 0.66 12.12 14.89
C ASN A 169 -0.80 11.84 15.23
N ARG A 170 -1.59 12.84 15.62
CA ARG A 170 -3.05 12.67 15.80
C ARG A 170 -3.71 12.23 14.49
N GLU A 171 -3.41 12.95 13.41
CA GLU A 171 -3.94 12.64 12.08
C GLU A 171 -3.49 11.26 11.59
N ARG A 172 -2.22 10.90 11.79
CA ARG A 172 -1.70 9.57 11.49
C ARG A 172 -2.49 8.52 12.26
N GLY A 173 -2.64 8.67 13.58
CA GLY A 173 -3.38 7.73 14.42
C GLY A 173 -4.80 7.45 13.90
N GLU A 174 -5.54 8.50 13.53
CA GLU A 174 -6.87 8.37 12.93
C GLU A 174 -6.86 7.59 11.62
N VAL A 175 -5.88 7.87 10.74
CA VAL A 175 -5.68 7.14 9.49
C VAL A 175 -5.36 5.67 9.75
N MET A 176 -4.44 5.37 10.68
CA MET A 176 -4.05 3.98 11.00
C MET A 176 -5.25 3.17 11.51
N VAL A 177 -6.07 3.72 12.40
CA VAL A 177 -7.31 3.08 12.88
C VAL A 177 -8.30 2.86 11.72
N GLY A 178 -8.43 3.84 10.83
CA GLY A 178 -9.24 3.74 9.62
C GLY A 178 -8.81 2.59 8.70
N ILE A 179 -7.50 2.43 8.52
CA ILE A 179 -6.88 1.37 7.71
C ILE A 179 -7.10 -0.01 8.32
N GLU A 180 -6.98 -0.16 9.64
CA GLU A 180 -7.27 -1.44 10.31
C GLU A 180 -8.73 -1.85 10.12
N ARG A 181 -9.67 -0.92 10.31
CA ARG A 181 -11.08 -1.17 10.06
C ARG A 181 -11.35 -1.51 8.60
N TYR A 182 -10.61 -0.91 7.66
CA TYR A 182 -10.68 -1.27 6.25
C TYR A 182 -10.24 -2.71 6.01
N GLY A 183 -9.08 -3.11 6.54
CA GLY A 183 -8.56 -4.47 6.40
C GLY A 183 -9.46 -5.54 7.03
N ALA A 184 -10.03 -5.26 8.21
CA ALA A 184 -11.03 -6.13 8.83
C ALA A 184 -12.26 -6.36 7.90
N LYS A 185 -12.76 -5.28 7.28
CA LYS A 185 -13.88 -5.37 6.31
C LYS A 185 -13.49 -6.13 5.04
N GLN A 186 -12.24 -6.01 4.56
CA GLN A 186 -11.75 -6.77 3.41
C GLN A 186 -11.73 -8.28 3.70
N LYS A 187 -11.28 -8.68 4.88
CA LYS A 187 -11.29 -10.08 5.29
C LYS A 187 -12.69 -10.64 5.43
N ALA A 188 -13.60 -9.88 6.04
CA ALA A 188 -15.00 -10.28 6.15
C ALA A 188 -15.65 -10.45 4.76
N LEU A 189 -15.36 -9.57 3.81
CA LEU A 189 -15.83 -9.72 2.43
C LEU A 189 -15.21 -10.94 1.74
N ALA A 190 -13.90 -11.17 1.90
CA ALA A 190 -13.24 -12.36 1.38
C ALA A 190 -13.83 -13.67 1.93
N GLN A 191 -14.21 -13.68 3.21
CA GLN A 191 -14.87 -14.83 3.84
C GLN A 191 -16.26 -15.07 3.24
N ARG A 192 -17.07 -14.02 3.10
CA ARG A 192 -18.39 -14.13 2.43
C ARG A 192 -18.28 -14.63 1.00
N LEU A 193 -17.28 -14.17 0.25
CA LEU A 193 -17.04 -14.66 -1.12
C LEU A 193 -16.74 -16.15 -1.19
N ARG A 194 -15.99 -16.70 -0.21
CA ARG A 194 -15.76 -18.15 -0.13
C ARG A 194 -17.05 -18.90 0.16
N GLU A 195 -17.86 -18.39 1.08
CA GLU A 195 -19.17 -18.96 1.42
C GLU A 195 -20.12 -18.93 0.22
N GLN A 196 -20.24 -17.78 -0.45
CA GLN A 196 -21.04 -17.62 -1.69
C GLN A 196 -20.55 -18.54 -2.82
N SER A 197 -19.23 -18.67 -2.99
CA SER A 197 -18.66 -19.57 -3.99
C SER A 197 -18.99 -21.04 -3.69
N SER A 198 -18.91 -21.46 -2.43
CA SER A 198 -19.28 -22.81 -2.00
C SER A 198 -20.77 -23.07 -2.20
N GLU A 199 -21.59 -22.09 -1.82
CA GLU A 199 -23.05 -22.16 -1.94
C GLU A 199 -23.49 -22.23 -3.41
N PHE A 200 -22.91 -21.40 -4.27
CA PHE A 200 -23.17 -21.44 -5.71
C PHE A 200 -22.80 -22.81 -6.31
N ALA A 201 -21.67 -23.40 -5.89
CA ALA A 201 -21.28 -24.74 -6.31
C ALA A 201 -22.29 -25.82 -5.84
N ARG A 202 -22.82 -25.68 -4.63
CA ARG A 202 -23.86 -26.57 -4.07
C ARG A 202 -25.17 -26.48 -4.84
N LEU A 203 -25.68 -25.27 -5.07
CA LEU A 203 -26.92 -25.02 -5.80
C LEU A 203 -26.89 -25.60 -7.22
N ARG A 204 -25.74 -25.53 -7.91
CA ARG A 204 -25.56 -26.11 -9.25
C ARG A 204 -25.60 -27.64 -9.30
N GLN A 205 -25.35 -28.31 -8.18
CA GLN A 205 -25.35 -29.78 -8.10
C GLN A 205 -26.70 -30.33 -7.65
N GLN A 206 -27.61 -29.48 -7.15
CA GLN A 206 -28.91 -29.89 -6.68
C GLN A 206 -29.91 -29.97 -7.84
N PRO A 207 -30.56 -31.13 -8.04
CA PRO A 207 -31.46 -31.35 -9.18
C PRO A 207 -32.74 -30.53 -9.11
N ASP A 208 -33.19 -30.14 -7.91
CA ASP A 208 -34.45 -29.43 -7.69
C ASP A 208 -34.29 -27.90 -7.55
N THR A 209 -33.06 -27.38 -7.65
CA THR A 209 -32.83 -25.92 -7.58
C THR A 209 -33.31 -25.25 -8.86
N SER A 210 -34.07 -24.18 -8.71
CA SER A 210 -34.61 -23.45 -9.88
C SER A 210 -33.51 -22.70 -10.64
N PRO A 211 -33.65 -22.51 -11.96
CA PRO A 211 -32.72 -21.70 -12.75
C PRO A 211 -32.57 -20.26 -12.23
N THR A 212 -33.65 -19.69 -11.67
CA THR A 212 -33.65 -18.34 -11.10
C THR A 212 -32.77 -18.25 -9.86
N GLU A 213 -32.84 -19.21 -8.93
CA GLU A 213 -32.00 -19.23 -7.72
C GLU A 213 -30.51 -19.35 -8.06
N ILE A 214 -30.17 -20.17 -9.06
CA ILE A 214 -28.78 -20.31 -9.54
C ILE A 214 -28.28 -18.98 -10.11
N GLU A 215 -29.12 -18.30 -10.90
CA GLU A 215 -28.78 -17.02 -11.52
C GLU A 215 -28.61 -15.91 -10.48
N GLU A 216 -29.50 -15.82 -9.48
CA GLU A 216 -29.39 -14.86 -8.38
C GLU A 216 -28.09 -15.06 -7.57
N ALA A 217 -27.77 -16.30 -7.22
CA ALA A 217 -26.53 -16.64 -6.53
C ALA A 217 -25.30 -16.28 -7.36
N ARG A 218 -25.35 -16.50 -8.69
CA ARG A 218 -24.27 -16.12 -9.61
C ARG A 218 -24.07 -14.60 -9.65
N GLN A 219 -25.15 -13.83 -9.77
CA GLN A 219 -25.08 -12.38 -9.83
C GLN A 219 -24.55 -11.78 -8.53
N ALA A 220 -25.00 -12.29 -7.38
CA ALA A 220 -24.50 -11.88 -6.07
C ALA A 220 -22.99 -12.11 -5.94
N LEU A 221 -22.52 -13.32 -6.31
CA LEU A 221 -21.09 -13.65 -6.30
C LEU A 221 -20.28 -12.72 -7.21
N LEU A 222 -20.71 -12.51 -8.46
CA LEU A 222 -20.02 -11.62 -9.41
C LEU A 222 -19.98 -10.18 -8.92
N TRP A 223 -21.07 -9.70 -8.31
CA TRP A 223 -21.12 -8.36 -7.74
C TRP A 223 -20.09 -8.20 -6.62
N ASP A 224 -20.10 -9.11 -5.64
CA ASP A 224 -19.20 -9.03 -4.50
C ASP A 224 -17.73 -9.24 -4.90
N THR A 225 -17.44 -10.09 -5.90
CA THR A 225 -16.08 -10.27 -6.42
C THR A 225 -15.54 -8.96 -7.00
N ARG A 226 -16.35 -8.26 -7.81
CA ARG A 226 -15.95 -6.97 -8.37
C ARG A 226 -15.65 -5.94 -7.27
N ILE A 227 -16.55 -5.83 -6.28
CA ILE A 227 -16.36 -4.91 -5.15
C ILE A 227 -15.09 -5.26 -4.37
N PHE A 228 -14.79 -6.55 -4.18
CA PHE A 228 -13.57 -6.99 -3.52
C PHE A 228 -12.32 -6.58 -4.32
N ASP A 229 -12.31 -6.82 -5.63
CA ASP A 229 -11.17 -6.51 -6.48
C ASP A 229 -10.91 -5.00 -6.58
N GLU A 230 -11.95 -4.18 -6.77
CA GLU A 230 -11.87 -2.72 -6.77
C GLU A 230 -11.27 -2.19 -5.46
N ARG A 231 -11.71 -2.75 -4.34
CA ARG A 231 -11.20 -2.38 -3.01
C ARG A 231 -9.78 -2.86 -2.78
N ARG A 232 -9.41 -4.04 -3.27
CA ARG A 232 -8.02 -4.51 -3.21
C ARG A 232 -7.09 -3.61 -4.02
N GLN A 233 -7.51 -3.18 -5.20
CA GLN A 233 -6.73 -2.25 -6.02
C GLN A 233 -6.56 -0.89 -5.33
N SER A 234 -7.62 -0.42 -4.66
CA SER A 234 -7.60 0.85 -3.91
C SER A 234 -6.70 0.82 -2.66
N LEU A 235 -6.30 -0.37 -2.19
CA LEU A 235 -5.50 -0.52 -0.98
C LEU A 235 -4.14 0.20 -1.08
N THR A 236 -3.55 0.26 -2.27
CA THR A 236 -2.29 0.98 -2.50
C THR A 236 -2.38 2.44 -2.07
N TYR A 237 -3.42 3.16 -2.50
CA TYR A 237 -3.62 4.56 -2.15
C TYR A 237 -3.92 4.75 -0.66
N VAL A 238 -4.69 3.83 -0.09
CA VAL A 238 -5.00 3.84 1.35
C VAL A 238 -3.73 3.68 2.18
N CYS A 239 -2.82 2.80 1.77
CA CYS A 239 -1.56 2.55 2.45
C CYS A 239 -0.48 3.61 2.19
N GLU A 240 -0.67 4.49 1.21
CA GLU A 240 0.23 5.61 0.93
C GLU A 240 -0.02 6.80 1.88
N VAL A 241 -1.25 6.98 2.37
CA VAL A 241 -1.59 8.12 3.24
C VAL A 241 -0.67 8.27 4.47
N PRO A 242 -0.34 7.21 5.25
CA PRO A 242 0.59 7.33 6.36
C PRO A 242 2.00 7.78 5.94
N VAL A 243 2.44 7.37 4.75
CA VAL A 243 3.76 7.74 4.19
C VAL A 243 3.79 9.23 3.85
N LEU A 244 2.71 9.76 3.27
CA LEU A 244 2.61 11.19 2.95
C LEU A 244 2.61 12.08 4.21
N ILE A 245 1.97 11.62 5.29
CA ILE A 245 2.01 12.32 6.60
C ILE A 245 3.45 12.36 7.13
N GLU A 246 4.17 11.24 7.05
CA GLU A 246 5.55 11.13 7.50
C GLU A 246 6.52 11.97 6.67
N GLN A 247 6.37 11.97 5.34
CA GLN A 247 7.13 12.84 4.45
C GLN A 247 6.92 14.32 4.77
N ARG A 248 5.68 14.72 5.08
CA ARG A 248 5.39 16.09 5.51
C ARG A 248 6.05 16.41 6.84
N ALA A 249 5.94 15.53 7.84
CA ALA A 249 6.59 15.72 9.13
C ALA A 249 8.11 15.89 8.99
N PHE A 250 8.75 15.02 8.22
CA PHE A 250 10.19 15.08 7.96
C PHE A 250 10.59 16.35 7.19
N GLY A 251 9.84 16.69 6.14
CA GLY A 251 10.11 17.89 5.34
C GLY A 251 10.04 19.17 6.16
N LEU A 252 9.01 19.30 7.01
CA LEU A 252 8.84 20.45 7.88
C LEU A 252 9.91 20.49 8.99
N GLY A 253 10.19 19.36 9.65
CA GLY A 253 11.22 19.27 10.69
C GLY A 253 12.61 19.66 10.14
N ARG A 254 12.96 19.17 8.95
CA ARG A 254 14.21 19.55 8.27
C ARG A 254 14.25 21.03 7.87
N ALA A 255 13.15 21.58 7.38
CA ALA A 255 13.08 22.98 6.99
C ALA A 255 13.31 23.91 8.19
N ILE A 256 12.66 23.60 9.33
CA ILE A 256 12.85 24.33 10.58
C ILE A 256 14.29 24.20 11.08
N ALA A 257 14.85 22.99 11.08
CA ALA A 257 16.23 22.77 11.52
C ALA A 257 17.25 23.52 10.66
N SER A 258 16.95 23.75 9.38
CA SER A 258 17.82 24.53 8.47
C SER A 258 17.75 26.05 8.67
N ALA A 259 16.82 26.53 9.50
CA ALA A 259 16.62 27.94 9.83
C ALA A 259 17.27 28.33 11.17
N LEU A 260 17.72 27.35 11.95
CA LEU A 260 18.53 27.54 13.15
C LEU A 260 19.99 27.78 12.75
#